data_AF-A0A1Z4LNZ3-F1
#
_entry.id   AF-A0A1Z4LNZ3-F1
#
_cell.length_a   1.000
_cell.length_b   1.000
_cell.length_c   1.000
_cell.angle_alpha   90.00
_cell.angle_beta   90.00
_cell.angle_gamma   90.00
#
_symmetry.space_group_name_H-M   'P 1'
#
loop_
_entity.id
_entity.type
_entity.pdbx_description
1 polymer ?
#
loop_
_entity_poly.entity_id
_entity_poly.type
_entity_poly.pdbx_seq_one_letter_code
_entity_poly.pdbx_strand_id
1 'polypeptide(L)'
;MKILPIIFTTGFTLTTIAMLSACKSGPTMQACNFLEIEDAEVEVDIGDIDIERGEVEMVCSGKIVDVTWGQFRRKLRIDPGKYKNNLNAFNRQVICIRDERSSKKELLCKSSGSNDFVTLNFSYDD
;
A
#
# COMPACT_ATOMS: atom_id res chain seq x y z
N MET A 1 61.66 -44.47 -37.93
CA MET A 1 61.18 -43.74 -36.73
C MET A 1 60.62 -42.40 -37.15
N LYS A 2 59.31 -42.18 -36.95
CA LYS A 2 58.70 -40.96 -36.39
C LYS A 2 57.18 -41.19 -36.39
N ILE A 3 56.64 -41.30 -35.19
CA ILE A 3 55.24 -41.52 -34.84
C ILE A 3 54.69 -40.16 -34.36
N LEU A 4 53.35 -40.00 -34.43
CA LEU A 4 52.46 -39.04 -33.75
C LEU A 4 52.03 -37.78 -34.52
N PRO A 5 50.83 -37.22 -34.24
CA PRO A 5 49.55 -37.92 -33.98
C PRO A 5 48.32 -37.20 -34.60
N ILE A 6 47.24 -37.98 -34.69
CA ILE A 6 45.86 -37.56 -34.95
C ILE A 6 45.34 -36.74 -33.75
N ILE A 7 44.76 -35.55 -33.99
CA ILE A 7 43.98 -34.83 -32.98
C ILE A 7 42.59 -34.56 -33.56
N PHE A 8 41.66 -35.46 -33.22
CA PHE A 8 40.22 -35.24 -33.32
C PHE A 8 39.82 -34.19 -32.28
N THR A 9 39.42 -33.00 -32.71
CA THR A 9 38.80 -31.99 -31.85
C THR A 9 37.29 -32.05 -32.03
N THR A 10 36.63 -32.98 -31.33
CA THR A 10 35.19 -32.91 -31.10
C THR A 10 34.93 -31.86 -30.02
N GLY A 11 34.64 -30.63 -30.44
CA GLY A 11 34.23 -29.54 -29.56
C GLY A 11 32.82 -29.81 -29.03
N PHE A 12 32.73 -30.27 -27.79
CA PHE A 12 31.47 -30.40 -27.06
C PHE A 12 31.03 -29.01 -26.60
N THR A 13 30.15 -28.35 -27.35
CA THR A 13 29.54 -27.08 -26.94
C THR A 13 28.54 -27.36 -25.83
N LEU A 14 28.98 -27.19 -24.59
CA LEU A 14 28.13 -27.27 -23.40
C LEU A 14 27.29 -25.99 -23.31
N THR A 15 26.10 -25.99 -23.92
CA THR A 15 25.10 -24.93 -23.71
C THR A 15 24.50 -25.08 -22.32
N THR A 16 25.05 -24.38 -21.34
CA THR A 16 24.42 -24.17 -20.04
C THR A 16 23.18 -23.30 -20.23
N ILE A 17 22.01 -23.93 -20.28
CA ILE A 17 20.72 -23.24 -20.20
C ILE A 17 20.61 -22.71 -18.77
N ALA A 18 21.02 -21.46 -18.56
CA ALA A 18 20.70 -20.73 -17.35
C ALA A 18 19.19 -20.49 -17.35
N MET A 19 18.44 -21.35 -16.66
CA MET A 19 17.06 -21.06 -16.32
C MET A 19 17.06 -19.84 -15.41
N LEU A 20 16.78 -18.65 -15.97
CA LEU A 20 16.36 -17.51 -15.17
C LEU A 20 15.00 -17.88 -14.57
N SER A 21 15.00 -18.39 -13.33
CA SER A 21 13.80 -18.37 -12.52
C SER A 21 13.45 -16.90 -12.30
N ALA A 22 12.42 -16.43 -13.00
CA ALA A 22 11.85 -15.11 -12.76
C ALA A 22 11.27 -15.12 -11.34
N CYS A 23 12.09 -14.73 -10.36
CA CYS A 23 11.64 -14.43 -9.01
C CYS A 23 10.55 -13.36 -9.12
N LYS A 24 9.28 -13.76 -8.91
CA LYS A 24 8.15 -12.84 -8.77
C LYS A 24 8.23 -12.14 -7.41
N SER A 25 9.32 -11.41 -7.19
CA SER A 25 9.66 -10.69 -5.96
C SER A 25 9.35 -9.20 -6.07
N GLY A 26 8.28 -8.85 -6.81
CA GLY A 26 7.77 -7.47 -6.84
C GLY A 26 6.74 -7.23 -5.72
N PRO A 27 6.57 -5.98 -5.26
CA PRO A 27 5.50 -5.63 -4.34
C PRO A 27 4.14 -5.96 -4.96
N THR A 28 3.26 -6.62 -4.20
CA THR A 28 1.86 -6.83 -4.60
C THR A 28 1.06 -5.67 -4.04
N MET A 29 0.75 -4.69 -4.89
CA MET A 29 -0.03 -3.51 -4.51
C MET A 29 -1.52 -3.81 -4.68
N GLN A 30 -2.31 -3.56 -3.65
CA GLN A 30 -3.77 -3.63 -3.70
C GLN A 30 -4.41 -2.28 -3.43
N ALA A 31 -5.52 -2.00 -4.12
CA ALA A 31 -6.34 -0.84 -3.86
C ALA A 31 -7.13 -1.02 -2.56
N CYS A 32 -7.23 0.05 -1.79
CA CYS A 32 -8.11 0.13 -0.64
C CYS A 32 -9.44 0.73 -1.06
N ASN A 33 -10.54 0.18 -0.56
CA ASN A 33 -11.87 0.77 -0.74
C ASN A 33 -12.29 1.43 0.56
N PHE A 34 -12.77 2.66 0.48
CA PHE A 34 -13.30 3.36 1.64
C PHE A 34 -14.66 2.76 2.02
N LEU A 35 -14.85 2.53 3.32
CA LEU A 35 -16.06 1.96 3.90
C LEU A 35 -16.88 3.05 4.59
N GLU A 36 -16.25 3.81 5.48
CA GLU A 36 -16.91 4.84 6.28
C GLU A 36 -15.99 6.05 6.56
N ILE A 37 -16.61 7.17 6.94
CA ILE A 37 -15.94 8.33 7.51
C ILE A 37 -16.61 8.65 8.84
N GLU A 38 -15.98 8.21 9.93
CA GLU A 38 -16.52 8.27 11.28
C GLU A 38 -16.18 9.60 11.95
N ASP A 39 -17.11 10.14 12.74
CA ASP A 39 -16.82 11.37 13.48
C ASP A 39 -15.83 11.09 14.60
N ALA A 40 -15.13 12.14 15.00
CA ALA A 40 -14.58 12.20 16.35
C ALA A 40 -15.76 12.14 17.32
N GLU A 41 -15.94 11.06 18.08
CA GLU A 41 -16.80 11.15 19.24
C GLU A 41 -16.06 11.97 20.31
N VAL A 42 -16.82 12.79 21.04
CA VAL A 42 -16.29 13.53 22.17
C VAL A 42 -16.91 12.89 23.39
N GLU A 43 -16.16 12.00 24.04
CA GLU A 43 -16.51 11.61 25.39
C GLU A 43 -16.17 12.78 26.33
N VAL A 44 -17.19 13.52 26.74
CA VAL A 44 -17.05 14.55 27.77
C VAL A 44 -17.09 13.85 29.13
N ASP A 45 -15.96 13.30 29.56
CA ASP A 45 -15.78 12.92 30.96
C ASP A 45 -15.34 14.16 31.75
N ILE A 46 -15.95 14.39 32.93
CA ILE A 46 -15.80 15.64 33.72
C ILE A 46 -14.39 15.71 34.31
N GLY A 47 -13.39 16.02 33.49
CA GLY A 47 -11.99 16.10 33.92
C GLY A 47 -10.99 16.18 32.79
N ASP A 48 -11.23 15.48 31.67
CA ASP A 48 -10.31 15.38 30.54
C ASP A 48 -11.11 15.43 29.23
N ILE A 49 -10.94 16.50 28.44
CA ILE A 49 -11.46 16.54 27.06
C ILE A 49 -10.53 15.66 26.23
N ASP A 50 -10.78 14.35 26.19
CA ASP A 50 -10.12 13.49 25.23
C ASP A 50 -10.85 13.65 23.89
N ILE A 51 -10.16 14.25 22.93
CA ILE A 51 -10.72 14.42 21.58
C ILE A 51 -10.41 13.13 20.83
N GLU A 52 -11.36 12.20 20.79
CA GLU A 52 -11.24 11.08 19.86
C GLU A 52 -11.13 11.65 18.45
N ARG A 53 -10.23 11.10 17.64
CA ARG A 53 -9.89 11.70 16.36
C ARG A 53 -10.66 10.96 15.30
N GLY A 54 -11.62 11.62 14.64
CA GLY A 54 -12.40 11.02 13.56
C GLY A 54 -11.52 10.28 12.55
N GLU A 55 -12.05 9.19 12.03
CA GLU A 55 -11.31 8.21 11.23
C GLU A 55 -11.94 7.99 9.86
N VAL A 56 -11.12 7.50 8.95
CA VAL A 56 -11.58 6.99 7.66
C VAL A 56 -11.29 5.51 7.66
N GLU A 57 -12.35 4.73 7.59
CA GLU A 57 -12.31 3.27 7.54
C GLU A 57 -12.14 2.81 6.09
N MET A 58 -11.24 1.86 5.87
CA MET A 58 -10.96 1.29 4.56
C MET A 58 -10.81 -0.22 4.64
N VAL A 59 -11.27 -0.92 3.61
CA VAL A 59 -10.87 -2.32 3.38
C VAL A 59 -9.67 -2.38 2.42
N CYS A 60 -8.55 -2.92 2.90
CA CYS A 60 -7.35 -3.21 2.11
C CYS A 60 -7.02 -4.70 2.27
N SER A 61 -6.98 -5.47 1.17
CA SER A 61 -6.65 -6.91 1.21
C SER A 61 -7.55 -7.72 2.14
N GLY A 62 -8.84 -7.38 2.20
CA GLY A 62 -9.82 -8.04 3.07
C GLY A 62 -9.67 -7.72 4.56
N LYS A 63 -8.86 -6.73 4.93
CA LYS A 63 -8.72 -6.23 6.30
C LYS A 63 -9.26 -4.82 6.40
N ILE A 64 -10.02 -4.55 7.44
CA ILE A 64 -10.46 -3.21 7.82
C ILE A 64 -9.29 -2.49 8.47
N VAL A 65 -9.08 -1.23 8.07
CA VAL A 65 -8.01 -0.38 8.59
C VAL A 65 -8.51 1.05 8.74
N ASP A 66 -8.06 1.70 9.81
CA ASP A 66 -8.50 3.05 10.14
C ASP A 66 -7.37 4.04 10.04
N VAL A 67 -7.69 5.20 9.47
CA VAL A 67 -6.76 6.29 9.31
C VAL A 67 -7.36 7.58 9.82
N THR A 68 -6.76 8.13 10.87
CA THR A 68 -7.18 9.41 11.44
C THR A 68 -7.24 10.54 10.40
N TRP A 69 -8.29 11.36 10.47
CA TRP A 69 -8.51 12.50 9.59
C TRP A 69 -7.34 13.48 9.55
N GLY A 70 -6.63 13.62 10.67
CA GLY A 70 -5.47 14.49 10.78
C GLY A 70 -4.39 14.19 9.73
N GLN A 71 -4.23 12.93 9.33
CA GLN A 71 -3.27 12.56 8.30
C GLN A 71 -3.72 13.00 6.90
N PHE A 72 -5.00 12.83 6.56
CA PHE A 72 -5.57 13.35 5.31
C PHE A 72 -5.44 14.88 5.23
N ARG A 73 -5.77 15.59 6.31
CA ARG A 73 -5.66 17.05 6.36
C ARG A 73 -4.23 17.54 6.17
N ARG A 74 -3.27 16.94 6.89
CA ARG A 74 -1.86 17.39 6.85
C ARG A 74 -1.12 16.96 5.58
N LYS A 75 -1.33 15.73 5.11
CA LYS A 75 -0.53 15.13 4.04
C LYS A 75 -1.19 15.23 2.66
N LEU A 76 -2.52 15.16 2.61
CA LEU A 76 -3.29 15.22 1.36
C LEU A 76 -4.03 16.54 1.16
N ARG A 77 -4.07 17.41 2.18
CA ARG A 77 -4.84 18.66 2.19
C ARG A 77 -6.34 18.43 1.92
N ILE A 78 -6.86 17.28 2.36
CA ILE A 78 -8.26 16.89 2.24
C ILE A 78 -8.83 16.76 3.64
N ASP A 79 -10.05 17.27 3.83
CA ASP A 79 -10.79 17.16 5.08
C ASP A 79 -11.89 16.11 4.94
N PRO A 80 -11.73 14.89 5.51
CA PRO A 80 -12.72 13.82 5.38
C PRO A 80 -14.10 14.21 5.92
N GLY A 81 -14.15 15.05 6.96
CA GLY A 81 -15.40 15.53 7.56
C GLY A 81 -16.34 16.25 6.58
N LYS A 82 -15.83 16.76 5.44
CA LYS A 82 -16.67 17.35 4.39
C LYS A 82 -17.42 16.33 3.54
N TYR A 83 -17.08 15.04 3.67
CA TYR A 83 -17.56 13.96 2.81
C TYR A 83 -18.30 12.86 3.58
N LYS A 84 -18.59 13.02 4.88
CA LYS A 84 -19.24 11.98 5.72
C LYS A 84 -20.51 11.40 5.09
N ASN A 85 -21.33 12.27 4.51
CA ASN A 85 -22.59 11.87 3.87
C ASN A 85 -22.44 11.57 2.36
N ASN A 86 -21.21 11.53 1.83
CA ASN A 86 -20.93 11.34 0.40
C ASN A 86 -19.57 10.68 0.16
N LEU A 87 -19.47 9.41 0.55
CA LEU A 87 -18.27 8.60 0.35
C LEU A 87 -17.86 8.50 -1.12
N ASN A 88 -18.83 8.45 -2.03
CA ASN A 88 -18.56 8.44 -3.47
C ASN A 88 -17.78 9.69 -3.93
N ALA A 89 -18.05 10.86 -3.35
CA ALA A 89 -17.28 12.06 -3.62
C ALA A 89 -15.86 11.95 -3.05
N PHE A 90 -15.70 11.37 -1.86
CA PHE A 90 -14.38 11.12 -1.28
C PHE A 90 -13.53 10.17 -2.13
N ASN A 91 -14.12 9.06 -2.62
CA ASN A 91 -13.47 8.08 -3.49
C ASN A 91 -12.95 8.68 -4.80
N ARG A 92 -13.57 9.75 -5.29
CA ARG A 92 -13.07 10.48 -6.47
C ARG A 92 -11.89 11.40 -6.15
N GLN A 93 -11.73 11.79 -4.89
CA GLN A 93 -10.71 12.72 -4.43
C GLN A 93 -9.47 12.03 -3.90
N VAL A 94 -9.60 10.83 -3.33
CA VAL A 94 -8.49 10.11 -2.71
C VAL A 94 -8.40 8.70 -3.27
N ILE A 95 -7.17 8.28 -3.56
CA ILE A 95 -6.85 6.90 -3.92
C ILE A 95 -5.81 6.41 -2.92
N CYS A 96 -6.05 5.26 -2.31
CA CYS A 96 -5.12 4.60 -1.40
C CYS A 96 -4.79 3.20 -1.88
N ILE A 97 -3.52 2.81 -1.76
CA ILE A 97 -3.01 1.48 -2.08
C ILE A 97 -2.11 0.97 -0.95
N ARG A 98 -2.03 -0.35 -0.82
CA ARG A 98 -1.21 -1.03 0.19
C ARG A 98 -0.38 -2.13 -0.45
N ASP A 99 0.88 -2.28 -0.01
CA ASP A 99 1.68 -3.47 -0.30
C ASP A 99 1.30 -4.60 0.66
N GLU A 100 0.76 -5.68 0.12
CA GLU A 100 0.32 -6.84 0.91
C GLU A 100 1.46 -7.57 1.60
N ARG A 101 2.67 -7.47 1.04
CA ARG A 101 3.86 -8.16 1.57
C ARG A 101 4.52 -7.35 2.66
N SER A 102 4.15 -6.08 2.81
CA SER A 102 4.69 -5.21 3.84
C SER A 102 4.06 -5.52 5.19
N SER A 103 4.91 -5.74 6.19
CA SER A 103 4.50 -5.81 7.60
C SER A 103 4.25 -4.44 8.22
N LYS A 104 4.54 -3.35 7.50
CA LYS A 104 4.32 -1.98 7.99
C LYS A 104 2.82 -1.66 7.99
N LYS A 105 2.40 -0.95 9.04
CA LYS A 105 1.03 -0.40 9.14
C LYS A 105 0.92 0.94 8.37
N GLU A 106 1.17 0.87 7.07
CA GLU A 106 1.26 2.03 6.18
C GLU A 106 0.46 1.82 4.89
N LEU A 107 -0.22 2.87 4.43
CA LEU A 107 -0.87 2.98 3.11
C LEU A 107 -0.17 4.06 2.30
N LEU A 108 -0.11 3.89 0.99
CA LEU A 108 0.27 4.95 0.06
C LEU A 108 -1.01 5.59 -0.49
N CYS A 109 -1.24 6.85 -0.17
CA CYS A 109 -2.42 7.58 -0.63
C CYS A 109 -2.04 8.79 -1.46
N LYS A 110 -2.89 9.18 -2.40
CA LYS A 110 -2.76 10.43 -3.14
C LYS A 110 -4.10 11.10 -3.35
N SER A 111 -4.08 12.41 -3.53
CA SER A 111 -5.24 13.17 -3.97
C SER A 111 -5.35 13.15 -5.50
N SER A 112 -6.57 13.29 -6.03
CA SER A 112 -6.87 13.25 -7.47
C SER A 112 -6.10 14.30 -8.28
N GLY A 113 -5.77 15.44 -7.66
CA GLY A 113 -4.95 16.50 -8.26
C GLY A 113 -3.44 16.35 -8.06
N SER A 114 -2.96 15.27 -7.42
CA SER A 114 -1.55 15.03 -7.12
C SER A 114 -1.03 13.79 -7.86
N ASN A 115 0.22 13.88 -8.33
CA ASN A 115 0.95 12.71 -8.84
C ASN A 115 1.72 11.99 -7.73
N ASP A 116 1.93 12.64 -6.60
CA ASP A 116 2.75 12.12 -5.51
C ASP A 116 1.91 11.36 -4.51
N PHE A 117 2.35 10.14 -4.20
CA PHE A 117 1.84 9.36 -3.08
C PHE A 117 2.51 9.79 -1.78
N VAL A 118 1.71 9.87 -0.72
CA VAL A 118 2.15 10.11 0.65
C VAL A 118 1.81 8.90 1.50
N THR A 119 2.66 8.61 2.47
CA THR A 119 2.42 7.52 3.42
C THR A 119 1.44 7.97 4.50
N LEU A 120 0.34 7.24 4.70
CA LEU A 120 -0.53 7.36 5.87
C LEU A 120 -0.36 6.12 6.75
N ASN A 121 -0.34 6.31 8.06
CA ASN A 121 -0.28 5.20 9.02
C ASN A 121 -1.71 4.75 9.36
N PHE A 122 -1.91 3.46 9.59
CA PHE A 122 -3.22 2.91 9.94
C PHE A 122 -3.21 2.08 11.23
N SER A 123 -4.37 1.96 11.88
CA SER A 123 -4.72 0.93 12.86
C SER A 123 -5.53 -0.18 12.17
N TYR A 124 -5.51 -1.38 12.75
CA TYR A 124 -6.53 -2.36 12.36
C TYR A 124 -7.72 -2.12 13.28
N ASP A 125 -8.91 -2.20 12.70
CA ASP A 125 -10.14 -2.30 13.47
C ASP A 125 -10.22 -3.71 14.08
N ASP A 126 -10.50 -3.79 15.39
CA ASP A 126 -10.43 -5.02 16.21
C ASP A 126 -11.74 -5.81 16.21
#